data_AF-A0A1U7UVK7-F1
#
_entry.id   AF-A0A1U7UVK7-F1
#
_cell.length_a   1.000
_cell.length_b   1.000
_cell.length_c   1.000
_cell.angle_alpha   90.00
_cell.angle_beta   90.00
_cell.angle_gamma   90.00
#
_symmetry.space_group_name_H-M   'P 1'
#
loop_
_entity.id
_entity.type
_entity.pdbx_description
1 polymer ?
#
loop_
_entity_poly.entity_id
_entity_poly.type
_entity_poly.pdbx_seq_one_letter_code
_entity_poly.pdbx_strand_id
1 'polypeptide(L)'
;MNILFHSGYTGELCQSKIDYCILDPCRNGATCISSLNGFTCQCLEGYFGSACEEKVDPCASSPCQNNGTCYADGVRFTCSCSPGFTGLACTQLVDFCALSPCAHGTCRSVGTSYKCLCDPGYHGLYCEEEYNECLSAPCLNAATCRDLVNGYECVCLAEYKGTHCELYKDPCANVSCLNGATCDSEGLNGTCICAPGFTGEECDIDINECDSNPCHHAGTCLDQPNGYTCHCPHGWVGANCEIHLQWKSGHMAESLTNMPRHSLYIIIGALCVAFILMLIILIVGICRISRIEYQGSSRPAYEEFYNCRSIDSEFSNAIASIRHARFGKKSRPAMYDVSPIAYEDYSPDDKPLVTLIKTKDL
;
A
#
# COMPACT_ATOMS: atom_id res chain seq x y z
N MET A 1 80.01 85.62 8.58
CA MET A 1 79.62 84.99 7.30
C MET A 1 79.02 83.63 7.64
N ASN A 2 77.73 83.46 7.40
CA ASN A 2 77.05 82.18 7.58
C ASN A 2 77.64 81.19 6.57
N ILE A 3 78.40 80.20 7.04
CA ILE A 3 78.80 79.06 6.21
C ILE A 3 77.53 78.22 6.03
N LEU A 4 76.86 78.44 4.91
CA LEU A 4 75.80 77.56 4.45
C LEU A 4 76.47 76.26 4.04
N PHE A 5 76.50 75.26 4.93
CA PHE A 5 76.76 73.89 4.54
C PHE A 5 75.61 73.47 3.61
N HIS A 6 75.82 73.59 2.30
CA HIS A 6 74.87 73.07 1.34
C HIS A 6 75.02 71.55 1.32
N SER A 7 74.04 70.84 1.88
CA SER A 7 74.00 69.38 1.86
C SER A 7 74.10 68.89 0.41
N GLY A 8 75.04 67.98 0.14
CA GLY A 8 75.22 67.38 -1.19
C GLY A 8 76.35 67.94 -2.06
N TYR A 9 77.15 68.90 -1.57
CA TYR A 9 78.30 69.46 -2.28
C TYR A 9 79.60 69.30 -1.49
N THR A 10 80.73 69.17 -2.20
CA THR A 10 82.09 69.02 -1.65
C THR A 10 83.06 70.00 -2.33
N GLY A 11 84.25 70.17 -1.75
CA GLY A 11 85.26 71.16 -2.16
C GLY A 11 85.20 72.46 -1.36
N GLU A 12 86.30 73.22 -1.34
CA GLU A 12 86.45 74.45 -0.52
C GLU A 12 85.40 75.53 -0.82
N LEU A 13 84.78 75.51 -2.00
CA LEU A 13 83.73 76.44 -2.42
C LEU A 13 82.39 75.74 -2.69
N CYS A 14 82.21 74.49 -2.23
CA CYS A 14 81.03 73.67 -2.53
C CYS A 14 80.75 73.54 -4.05
N GLN A 15 81.79 73.51 -4.87
CA GLN A 15 81.66 73.56 -6.33
C GLN A 15 81.33 72.21 -6.97
N SER A 16 81.55 71.10 -6.27
CA SER A 16 81.37 69.74 -6.81
C SER A 16 80.20 69.04 -6.12
N LYS A 17 79.28 68.44 -6.88
CA LYS A 17 78.23 67.59 -6.30
C LYS A 17 78.86 66.30 -5.75
N ILE A 18 78.44 65.88 -4.56
CA ILE A 18 78.84 64.58 -3.99
C ILE A 18 78.17 63.48 -4.82
N ASP A 19 78.98 62.55 -5.33
CA ASP A 19 78.45 61.33 -5.94
C ASP A 19 78.40 60.20 -4.92
N TYR A 20 77.20 59.93 -4.43
CA TYR A 20 76.93 58.88 -3.46
C TYR A 20 76.98 57.45 -4.05
N CYS A 21 77.10 57.29 -5.37
CA CYS A 21 77.15 55.98 -6.03
C CYS A 21 78.57 55.41 -6.20
N ILE A 22 79.62 56.16 -5.89
CA ILE A 22 81.04 55.73 -6.05
C ILE A 22 81.37 54.46 -5.26
N LEU A 23 80.67 54.20 -4.16
CA LEU A 23 80.90 53.04 -3.29
C LEU A 23 79.95 51.87 -3.56
N ASP A 24 79.21 51.89 -4.69
CA ASP A 24 78.21 50.89 -5.06
C ASP A 24 77.27 50.51 -3.90
N PRO A 25 76.52 51.49 -3.33
CA PRO A 25 75.70 51.24 -2.16
C PRO A 25 74.53 50.28 -2.45
N CYS A 26 74.08 50.18 -3.70
CA CYS A 26 72.98 49.33 -4.12
C CYS A 26 73.42 47.86 -4.29
N ARG A 27 72.64 46.92 -3.75
CA ARG A 27 72.89 45.48 -3.80
C ARG A 27 72.08 44.80 -4.91
N ASN A 28 72.37 43.51 -5.13
CA ASN A 28 71.59 42.62 -6.03
C ASN A 28 71.42 43.14 -7.47
N GLY A 29 72.39 43.88 -8.00
CA GLY A 29 72.36 44.40 -9.37
C GLY A 29 71.45 45.62 -9.57
N ALA A 30 70.96 46.23 -8.49
CA ALA A 30 70.13 47.43 -8.55
C ALA A 30 70.88 48.65 -9.13
N THR A 31 70.15 49.53 -9.80
CA THR A 31 70.73 50.74 -10.44
C THR A 31 70.81 51.88 -9.42
N CYS A 32 72.01 52.43 -9.19
CA CYS A 32 72.22 53.54 -8.27
C CYS A 32 71.99 54.90 -8.95
N ILE A 33 71.19 55.76 -8.32
CA ILE A 33 70.89 57.12 -8.79
C ILE A 33 71.32 58.13 -7.72
N SER A 34 72.29 58.97 -8.05
CA SER A 34 72.91 59.94 -7.13
C SER A 34 72.13 61.27 -7.09
N SER A 35 71.60 61.62 -5.92
CA SER A 35 70.75 62.79 -5.67
C SER A 35 71.47 63.83 -4.79
N LEU A 36 70.91 65.03 -4.64
CA LEU A 36 71.51 66.09 -3.80
C LEU A 36 71.52 65.74 -2.30
N ASN A 37 70.58 64.90 -1.85
CA ASN A 37 70.44 64.53 -0.45
C ASN A 37 70.87 63.07 -0.16
N GLY A 38 71.62 62.42 -1.06
CA GLY A 38 72.05 61.03 -0.91
C GLY A 38 71.94 60.23 -2.20
N PHE A 39 71.68 58.93 -2.10
CA PHE A 39 71.45 58.03 -3.22
C PHE A 39 70.04 57.43 -3.18
N THR A 40 69.56 56.94 -4.31
CA THR A 40 68.35 56.12 -4.41
C THR A 40 68.66 54.91 -5.28
N CYS A 41 68.32 53.72 -4.80
CA CYS A 41 68.51 52.48 -5.54
C CYS A 41 67.20 52.10 -6.25
N GLN A 42 67.28 51.91 -7.57
CA GLN A 42 66.19 51.31 -8.33
C GLN A 42 66.38 49.80 -8.32
N CYS A 43 65.58 49.13 -7.48
CA CYS A 43 65.67 47.68 -7.29
C CYS A 43 65.21 46.92 -8.54
N LEU A 44 65.90 45.81 -8.82
CA LEU A 44 65.41 44.79 -9.75
C LEU A 44 64.17 44.09 -9.17
N GLU A 45 63.34 43.52 -10.04
CA GLU A 45 62.13 42.81 -9.64
C GLU A 45 62.44 41.70 -8.62
N GLY A 46 61.74 41.73 -7.48
CA GLY A 46 61.96 40.78 -6.38
C GLY A 46 62.95 41.21 -5.31
N TYR A 47 63.42 42.46 -5.34
CA TYR A 47 64.23 43.05 -4.28
C TYR A 47 63.61 44.36 -3.78
N PHE A 48 63.79 44.64 -2.48
CA PHE A 48 63.31 45.86 -1.83
C PHE A 48 64.29 46.30 -0.72
N GLY A 49 64.00 47.42 -0.06
CA GLY A 49 64.89 48.06 0.90
C GLY A 49 65.59 49.29 0.32
N SER A 50 66.25 50.07 1.18
CA SER A 50 66.89 51.34 0.78
C SER A 50 68.09 51.15 -0.14
N ALA A 51 68.74 49.99 -0.04
CA ALA A 51 69.86 49.54 -0.86
C ALA A 51 69.51 48.31 -1.71
N CYS A 52 68.22 47.94 -1.82
CA CYS A 52 67.76 46.71 -2.50
C CYS A 52 68.38 45.44 -1.93
N GLU A 53 68.63 45.44 -0.62
CA GLU A 53 69.31 44.39 0.14
C GLU A 53 68.37 43.24 0.53
N GLU A 54 67.07 43.50 0.59
CA GLU A 54 66.06 42.53 0.99
C GLU A 54 65.46 41.84 -0.24
N LYS A 55 65.30 40.52 -0.17
CA LYS A 55 64.63 39.74 -1.22
C LYS A 55 63.15 39.61 -0.87
N VAL A 56 62.27 39.87 -1.83
CA VAL A 56 60.83 39.64 -1.67
C VAL A 56 60.60 38.14 -1.44
N ASP A 57 60.01 37.80 -0.30
CA ASP A 57 59.50 36.46 -0.04
C ASP A 57 57.97 36.48 -0.19
N PRO A 58 57.44 35.94 -1.30
CA PRO A 58 56.00 35.91 -1.54
C PRO A 58 55.24 34.97 -0.58
N CYS A 59 55.94 34.11 0.18
CA CYS A 59 55.36 33.26 1.22
C CYS A 59 55.34 33.88 2.63
N ALA A 60 55.97 35.04 2.84
CA ALA A 60 56.08 35.68 4.16
C ALA A 60 54.72 36.07 4.77
N SER A 61 53.71 36.30 3.93
CA SER A 61 52.34 36.62 4.37
C SER A 61 51.47 35.38 4.62
N SER A 62 52.02 34.17 4.53
CA SER A 62 51.28 32.91 4.59
C SER A 62 50.04 32.89 3.68
N PRO A 63 50.22 33.10 2.35
CA PRO A 63 49.09 33.25 1.43
C PRO A 63 48.28 31.95 1.27
N CYS A 64 48.89 30.79 1.51
CA CYS A 64 48.24 29.48 1.41
C CYS A 64 47.41 29.19 2.67
N GLN A 65 46.09 29.17 2.52
CA GLN A 65 45.15 28.87 3.60
C GLN A 65 44.92 27.36 3.76
N ASN A 66 44.13 26.96 4.76
CA ASN A 66 43.71 25.57 4.99
C ASN A 66 44.87 24.56 5.04
N ASN A 67 45.94 24.92 5.73
CA ASN A 67 47.14 24.10 5.90
C ASN A 67 47.81 23.75 4.55
N GLY A 68 47.69 24.63 3.55
CA GLY A 68 48.43 24.53 2.30
C GLY A 68 49.92 24.87 2.47
N THR A 69 50.79 24.21 1.71
CA THR A 69 52.23 24.49 1.73
C THR A 69 52.59 25.53 0.67
N CYS A 70 53.29 26.60 1.08
CA CYS A 70 53.71 27.67 0.18
C CYS A 70 55.08 27.38 -0.44
N TYR A 71 55.19 27.57 -1.74
CA TYR A 71 56.45 27.53 -2.50
C TYR A 71 56.65 28.86 -3.21
N ALA A 72 57.79 29.50 -2.97
CA ALA A 72 58.18 30.72 -3.68
C ALA A 72 58.74 30.38 -5.06
N ASP A 73 58.20 31.01 -6.10
CA ASP A 73 58.67 30.95 -7.48
C ASP A 73 58.99 32.37 -7.97
N GLY A 74 60.23 32.81 -7.71
CA GLY A 74 60.66 34.19 -7.91
C GLY A 74 59.89 35.17 -7.03
N VAL A 75 59.10 36.05 -7.65
CA VAL A 75 58.20 37.02 -6.98
C VAL A 75 56.77 36.52 -6.81
N ARG A 76 56.47 35.34 -7.35
CA ARG A 76 55.15 34.71 -7.26
C ARG A 76 55.20 33.60 -6.21
N PHE A 77 54.04 33.22 -5.70
CA PHE A 77 53.90 32.03 -4.87
C PHE A 77 53.05 30.99 -5.60
N THR A 78 53.31 29.74 -5.29
CA THR A 78 52.44 28.61 -5.63
C THR A 78 52.09 27.87 -4.35
N CYS A 79 50.80 27.58 -4.17
CA CYS A 79 50.34 26.80 -3.03
C CYS A 79 50.12 25.34 -3.44
N SER A 80 50.66 24.41 -2.67
CA SER A 80 50.20 23.02 -2.68
C SER A 80 49.10 22.87 -1.64
N CYS A 81 47.87 22.67 -2.09
CA CYS A 81 46.72 22.60 -1.21
C CYS A 81 46.60 21.25 -0.52
N SER A 82 46.17 21.27 0.74
CA SER A 82 45.76 20.06 1.44
C SER A 82 44.56 19.40 0.75
N PRO A 83 44.36 18.07 0.92
CA PRO A 83 43.25 17.35 0.29
C PRO A 83 41.89 18.01 0.57
N GLY A 84 41.08 18.20 -0.49
CA GLY A 84 39.76 18.83 -0.39
C GLY A 84 39.73 20.35 -0.64
N PHE A 85 40.89 20.99 -0.82
CA PHE A 85 40.99 22.41 -1.17
C PHE A 85 41.64 22.64 -2.54
N THR A 86 41.27 23.75 -3.17
CA THR A 86 41.75 24.18 -4.49
C THR A 86 41.85 25.70 -4.58
N GLY A 87 42.32 26.20 -5.73
CA GLY A 87 42.55 27.60 -6.00
C GLY A 87 43.94 28.09 -5.58
N LEU A 88 44.30 29.30 -6.02
CA LEU A 88 45.65 29.88 -5.86
C LEU A 88 46.09 29.98 -4.39
N ALA A 89 45.16 30.25 -3.48
CA ALA A 89 45.39 30.41 -2.05
C ALA A 89 44.82 29.27 -1.21
N CYS A 90 44.38 28.16 -1.83
CA CYS A 90 43.73 27.02 -1.15
C CYS A 90 42.49 27.39 -0.34
N THR A 91 41.74 28.42 -0.75
CA THR A 91 40.54 28.90 -0.07
C THR A 91 39.25 28.24 -0.58
N GLN A 92 39.28 27.67 -1.79
CA GLN A 92 38.12 27.05 -2.41
C GLN A 92 38.05 25.58 -2.01
N LEU A 93 36.85 25.06 -1.77
CA LEU A 93 36.65 23.63 -1.60
C LEU A 93 36.64 22.96 -2.98
N VAL A 94 37.20 21.75 -3.07
CA VAL A 94 37.07 20.93 -4.27
C VAL A 94 35.61 20.52 -4.41
N ASP A 95 34.99 20.89 -5.51
CA ASP A 95 33.67 20.38 -5.87
C ASP A 95 33.81 19.09 -6.66
N PHE A 96 33.70 17.96 -5.96
CA PHE A 96 33.76 16.63 -6.55
C PHE A 96 32.53 16.30 -7.42
N CYS A 97 31.47 17.13 -7.36
CA CYS A 97 30.26 16.98 -8.17
C CYS A 97 30.27 17.84 -9.44
N ALA A 98 31.31 18.64 -9.69
CA ALA A 98 31.36 19.59 -10.80
C ALA A 98 31.16 18.95 -12.19
N LEU A 99 31.51 17.66 -12.34
CA LEU A 99 31.35 16.92 -13.59
C LEU A 99 30.06 16.09 -13.67
N SER A 100 29.14 16.24 -12.72
CA SER A 100 27.89 15.47 -12.64
C SER A 100 28.12 13.95 -12.81
N PRO A 101 28.91 13.32 -11.92
CA PRO A 101 29.34 11.93 -12.11
C PRO A 101 28.22 10.89 -11.95
N CYS A 102 27.05 11.28 -11.43
CA CYS A 102 25.92 10.38 -11.21
C CYS A 102 25.00 10.41 -12.45
N ALA A 103 24.66 9.24 -13.01
CA ALA A 103 23.77 9.12 -14.15
C ALA A 103 22.30 9.38 -13.77
N HIS A 104 21.77 8.62 -12.79
CA HIS A 104 20.40 8.74 -12.28
C HIS A 104 20.40 8.95 -10.77
N GLY A 105 20.80 10.14 -10.33
CA GLY A 105 20.80 10.46 -8.91
C GLY A 105 21.41 11.80 -8.56
N THR A 106 21.40 12.10 -7.27
CA THR A 106 21.95 13.33 -6.71
C THR A 106 23.38 13.12 -6.23
N CYS A 107 24.33 13.91 -6.76
CA CYS A 107 25.71 13.92 -6.29
C CYS A 107 25.86 14.71 -4.99
N ARG A 108 26.64 14.18 -4.03
CA ARG A 108 27.07 14.91 -2.84
C ARG A 108 28.57 14.75 -2.62
N SER A 109 29.28 15.87 -2.48
CA SER A 109 30.67 15.87 -2.00
C SER A 109 30.74 15.39 -0.56
N VAL A 110 31.59 14.39 -0.28
CA VAL A 110 31.79 13.78 1.04
C VAL A 110 33.29 13.62 1.30
N GLY A 111 33.83 14.38 2.25
CA GLY A 111 35.25 14.39 2.57
C GLY A 111 36.08 14.82 1.35
N THR A 112 36.95 13.92 0.87
CA THR A 112 37.80 14.12 -0.32
C THR A 112 37.30 13.36 -1.55
N SER A 113 36.01 13.02 -1.59
CA SER A 113 35.37 12.30 -2.69
C SER A 113 33.93 12.79 -2.87
N TYR A 114 33.15 12.08 -3.68
CA TYR A 114 31.72 12.24 -3.82
C TYR A 114 31.00 10.91 -3.58
N LYS A 115 29.70 11.01 -3.32
CA LYS A 115 28.78 9.88 -3.28
C LYS A 115 27.54 10.23 -4.11
N CYS A 116 27.11 9.28 -4.93
CA CYS A 116 25.84 9.35 -5.62
C CYS A 116 24.72 8.79 -4.72
N LEU A 117 23.64 9.55 -4.60
CA LEU A 117 22.38 9.11 -4.02
C LEU A 117 21.45 8.77 -5.18
N CYS A 118 21.29 7.48 -5.47
CA CYS A 118 20.54 7.03 -6.63
C CYS A 118 19.05 7.33 -6.49
N ASP A 119 18.44 7.72 -7.60
CA ASP A 119 17.00 7.81 -7.72
C ASP A 119 16.37 6.41 -7.56
N PRO A 120 15.11 6.31 -7.08
CA PRO A 120 14.43 5.01 -6.98
C PRO A 120 14.46 4.27 -8.33
N GLY A 121 14.76 2.96 -8.30
CA GLY A 121 14.92 2.12 -9.49
C GLY A 121 16.35 2.01 -10.02
N TYR A 122 17.32 2.77 -9.49
CA TYR A 122 18.71 2.71 -9.95
C TYR A 122 19.69 2.31 -8.85
N HIS A 123 20.80 1.69 -9.27
CA HIS A 123 21.92 1.29 -8.43
C HIS A 123 23.26 1.37 -9.16
N GLY A 124 24.32 0.93 -8.48
CA GLY A 124 25.69 1.09 -8.92
C GLY A 124 26.40 2.21 -8.17
N LEU A 125 27.68 2.42 -8.48
CA LEU A 125 28.47 3.47 -7.84
C LEU A 125 28.09 4.87 -8.36
N TYR A 126 27.65 4.92 -9.61
CA TYR A 126 27.27 6.12 -10.34
C TYR A 126 25.78 6.16 -10.69
N CYS A 127 24.98 5.24 -10.13
CA CYS A 127 23.55 5.10 -10.44
C CYS A 127 23.31 4.83 -11.94
N GLU A 128 24.19 4.02 -12.52
CA GLU A 128 24.27 3.69 -13.94
C GLU A 128 23.48 2.42 -14.30
N GLU A 129 23.15 1.60 -13.30
CA GLU A 129 22.41 0.35 -13.47
C GLU A 129 20.97 0.54 -13.00
N GLU A 130 20.02 -0.01 -13.75
CA GLU A 130 18.60 -0.04 -13.41
C GLU A 130 18.27 -1.41 -12.80
N TYR A 131 17.42 -1.42 -11.78
CA TYR A 131 17.00 -2.66 -11.12
C TYR A 131 16.00 -3.45 -11.97
N ASN A 132 16.44 -4.56 -12.54
CA ASN A 132 15.50 -5.42 -13.26
C ASN A 132 14.61 -6.24 -12.29
N GLU A 133 13.39 -5.78 -12.02
CA GLU A 133 12.48 -6.50 -11.10
C GLU A 133 11.96 -7.83 -11.69
N CYS A 134 11.99 -7.98 -13.02
CA CYS A 134 11.57 -9.21 -13.69
C CYS A 134 12.48 -10.43 -13.40
N LEU A 135 13.71 -10.22 -12.93
CA LEU A 135 14.61 -11.32 -12.51
C LEU A 135 14.05 -12.16 -11.36
N SER A 136 13.14 -11.59 -10.56
CA SER A 136 12.45 -12.30 -9.48
C SER A 136 11.31 -13.21 -9.98
N ALA A 137 11.03 -13.20 -11.29
CA ALA A 137 9.90 -13.89 -11.92
C ALA A 137 8.55 -13.65 -11.21
N PRO A 138 8.13 -12.38 -11.06
CA PRO A 138 6.94 -12.05 -10.26
C PRO A 138 5.62 -12.43 -10.95
N CYS A 139 5.61 -12.52 -12.28
CA CYS A 139 4.42 -12.80 -13.07
C CYS A 139 4.09 -14.30 -13.11
N LEU A 140 2.84 -14.64 -12.79
CA LEU A 140 2.35 -16.02 -12.75
C LEU A 140 1.68 -16.44 -14.07
N ASN A 141 1.29 -17.71 -14.16
CA ASN A 141 0.49 -18.25 -15.26
C ASN A 141 1.05 -17.97 -16.67
N ALA A 142 2.38 -18.09 -16.80
CA ALA A 142 3.13 -17.84 -18.03
C ALA A 142 2.93 -16.42 -18.63
N ALA A 143 2.54 -15.45 -17.80
CA ALA A 143 2.46 -14.05 -18.19
C ALA A 143 3.84 -13.48 -18.53
N THR A 144 3.86 -12.48 -19.41
CA THR A 144 5.10 -11.80 -19.80
C THR A 144 5.41 -10.68 -18.83
N CYS A 145 6.59 -10.71 -18.21
CA CYS A 145 7.05 -9.61 -17.36
C CYS A 145 7.67 -8.50 -18.22
N ARG A 146 7.20 -7.27 -18.04
CA ARG A 146 7.78 -6.05 -18.60
C ARG A 146 8.43 -5.24 -17.50
N ASP A 147 9.73 -5.09 -17.61
CA ASP A 147 10.58 -4.26 -16.77
C ASP A 147 10.24 -2.78 -16.97
N LEU A 148 10.12 -2.03 -15.88
CA LEU A 148 9.86 -0.59 -15.88
C LEU A 148 10.81 0.08 -14.88
N VAL A 149 10.98 1.40 -14.97
CA VAL A 149 11.81 2.10 -13.98
C VAL A 149 11.14 1.99 -12.60
N ASN A 150 11.86 1.41 -11.63
CA ASN A 150 11.41 1.26 -10.24
C ASN A 150 10.12 0.43 -10.10
N GLY A 151 9.95 -0.59 -10.95
CA GLY A 151 8.83 -1.52 -10.87
C GLY A 151 8.65 -2.34 -12.14
N TYR A 152 7.58 -3.12 -12.20
CA TYR A 152 7.32 -3.97 -13.35
C TYR A 152 5.83 -4.06 -13.65
N GLU A 153 5.52 -4.61 -14.82
CA GLU A 153 4.16 -4.90 -15.25
C GLU A 153 4.06 -6.31 -15.80
N CYS A 154 3.07 -7.06 -15.32
CA CYS A 154 2.74 -8.37 -15.86
C CYS A 154 1.68 -8.23 -16.96
N VAL A 155 2.06 -8.58 -18.19
CA VAL A 155 1.13 -8.68 -19.31
C VAL A 155 0.50 -10.07 -19.27
N CYS A 156 -0.73 -10.11 -18.74
CA CYS A 156 -1.49 -11.35 -18.58
C CYS A 156 -1.96 -11.93 -19.92
N LEU A 157 -2.04 -13.26 -19.97
CA LEU A 157 -2.75 -13.96 -21.03
C LEU A 157 -4.25 -13.67 -20.96
N ALA A 158 -4.97 -13.96 -22.05
CA ALA A 158 -6.35 -13.53 -22.25
C ALA A 158 -7.30 -14.00 -21.13
N GLU A 159 -6.98 -15.12 -20.48
CA GLU A 159 -7.77 -15.81 -19.48
C GLU A 159 -7.43 -15.39 -18.04
N TYR A 160 -6.41 -14.56 -17.83
CA TYR A 160 -5.91 -14.18 -16.51
C TYR A 160 -6.01 -12.68 -16.25
N LYS A 161 -6.11 -12.31 -14.98
CA LYS A 161 -6.15 -10.93 -14.46
C LYS A 161 -5.45 -10.86 -13.10
N GLY A 162 -5.32 -9.65 -12.55
CA GLY A 162 -4.58 -9.39 -11.31
C GLY A 162 -3.26 -8.70 -11.60
N THR A 163 -2.57 -8.27 -10.54
CA THR A 163 -1.29 -7.54 -10.70
C THR A 163 -0.18 -8.47 -11.18
N HIS A 164 -0.21 -9.73 -10.75
CA HIS A 164 0.76 -10.76 -11.11
C HIS A 164 0.12 -11.85 -11.98
N CYS A 165 -1.04 -11.57 -12.58
CA CYS A 165 -1.82 -12.51 -13.38
C CYS A 165 -2.24 -13.77 -12.61
N GLU A 166 -2.45 -13.63 -11.30
CA GLU A 166 -2.74 -14.70 -10.35
C GLU A 166 -4.21 -15.15 -10.36
N LEU A 167 -5.11 -14.33 -10.88
CA LEU A 167 -6.55 -14.59 -10.89
C LEU A 167 -7.00 -15.03 -12.29
N TYR A 168 -7.95 -15.96 -12.32
CA TYR A 168 -8.67 -16.29 -13.55
C TYR A 168 -9.69 -15.21 -13.88
N LYS A 169 -9.85 -14.86 -15.16
CA LYS A 169 -11.04 -14.16 -15.62
C LYS A 169 -12.21 -15.12 -15.51
N ASP A 170 -13.35 -14.58 -15.07
CA ASP A 170 -14.55 -15.38 -14.84
C ASP A 170 -15.00 -16.00 -16.17
N PRO A 171 -14.91 -17.33 -16.34
CA PRO A 171 -15.32 -17.97 -17.58
C PRO A 171 -16.84 -17.90 -17.76
N CYS A 172 -17.62 -17.78 -16.68
CA CYS A 172 -19.07 -17.64 -16.72
C CYS A 172 -19.54 -16.27 -17.22
N ALA A 173 -18.66 -15.27 -17.35
CA ALA A 173 -19.01 -13.96 -17.88
C ALA A 173 -19.45 -14.01 -19.36
N ASN A 174 -18.94 -14.99 -20.12
CA ASN A 174 -19.27 -15.18 -21.54
C ASN A 174 -20.12 -16.43 -21.82
N VAL A 175 -20.42 -17.23 -20.79
CA VAL A 175 -21.25 -18.44 -20.93
C VAL A 175 -22.70 -18.07 -20.63
N SER A 176 -23.60 -18.38 -21.58
CA SER A 176 -25.03 -18.10 -21.45
C SER A 176 -25.80 -19.38 -21.17
N CYS A 177 -26.14 -19.62 -19.90
CA CYS A 177 -26.96 -20.76 -19.50
C CYS A 177 -28.46 -20.41 -19.60
N LEU A 178 -29.25 -21.26 -20.26
CA LEU A 178 -30.68 -21.06 -20.49
C LEU A 178 -31.55 -21.84 -19.49
N ASN A 179 -32.87 -21.63 -19.54
CA ASN A 179 -33.87 -22.39 -18.78
C ASN A 179 -33.64 -22.46 -17.25
N GLY A 180 -33.09 -21.40 -16.66
CA GLY A 180 -32.82 -21.33 -15.22
C GLY A 180 -31.61 -22.14 -14.77
N ALA A 181 -30.74 -22.56 -15.70
CA ALA A 181 -29.47 -23.19 -15.39
C ALA A 181 -28.48 -22.22 -14.71
N THR A 182 -27.59 -22.78 -13.91
CA THR A 182 -26.55 -22.03 -13.18
C THR A 182 -25.19 -22.33 -13.81
N CYS A 183 -24.40 -21.30 -14.11
CA CYS A 183 -23.03 -21.51 -14.55
C CYS A 183 -22.13 -21.83 -13.35
N ASP A 184 -21.35 -22.89 -13.47
CA ASP A 184 -20.28 -23.24 -12.54
C ASP A 184 -18.93 -23.14 -13.24
N SER A 185 -17.89 -22.80 -12.49
CA SER A 185 -16.56 -22.57 -13.05
C SER A 185 -15.53 -23.45 -12.34
N GLU A 186 -14.94 -24.39 -13.07
CA GLU A 186 -13.75 -25.12 -12.64
C GLU A 186 -12.52 -24.57 -13.37
N GLY A 187 -11.80 -23.67 -12.73
CA GLY A 187 -10.59 -23.04 -13.28
C GLY A 187 -10.89 -22.10 -14.44
N LEU A 188 -10.53 -22.52 -15.66
CA LEU A 188 -10.71 -21.75 -16.90
C LEU A 188 -11.95 -22.14 -17.70
N ASN A 189 -12.64 -23.22 -17.32
CA ASN A 189 -13.82 -23.68 -18.03
C ASN A 189 -15.07 -23.33 -17.21
N GLY A 190 -16.01 -22.64 -17.86
CA GLY A 190 -17.35 -22.42 -17.35
C GLY A 190 -18.28 -23.46 -17.99
N THR A 191 -19.08 -24.15 -17.18
CA THR A 191 -20.04 -25.15 -17.63
C THR A 191 -21.42 -24.85 -17.04
N CYS A 192 -22.48 -25.09 -17.81
CA CYS A 192 -23.84 -24.90 -17.30
C CYS A 192 -24.30 -26.14 -16.53
N ILE A 193 -24.76 -25.93 -15.30
CA ILE A 193 -25.50 -26.92 -14.53
C ILE A 193 -26.97 -26.74 -14.83
N CYS A 194 -27.54 -27.67 -15.60
CA CYS A 194 -28.92 -27.59 -16.05
C CYS A 194 -29.91 -27.78 -14.90
N ALA A 195 -31.02 -27.03 -14.97
CA ALA A 195 -32.16 -27.29 -14.12
C ALA A 195 -32.77 -28.66 -14.46
N PRO A 196 -33.47 -29.32 -13.51
CA PRO A 196 -34.20 -30.56 -13.79
C PRO A 196 -35.11 -30.41 -15.00
N GLY A 197 -35.14 -31.43 -15.87
CA GLY A 197 -35.90 -31.40 -17.12
C GLY A 197 -35.15 -30.82 -18.32
N PHE A 198 -33.93 -30.29 -18.16
CA PHE A 198 -33.16 -29.72 -19.28
C PHE A 198 -31.79 -30.39 -19.45
N THR A 199 -31.27 -30.38 -20.67
CA THR A 199 -29.96 -30.90 -21.06
C THR A 199 -29.31 -30.05 -22.16
N GLY A 200 -28.08 -30.39 -22.56
CA GLY A 200 -27.25 -29.61 -23.50
C GLY A 200 -26.15 -28.80 -22.82
N GLU A 201 -25.19 -28.26 -23.59
CA GLU A 201 -24.09 -27.44 -23.05
C GLU A 201 -24.56 -26.08 -22.52
N GLU A 202 -25.60 -25.52 -23.12
CA GLU A 202 -26.26 -24.27 -22.69
C GLU A 202 -27.59 -24.54 -21.95
N CYS A 203 -27.92 -25.81 -21.69
CA CYS A 203 -29.19 -26.25 -21.09
C CYS A 203 -30.43 -25.81 -21.89
N ASP A 204 -30.31 -25.81 -23.21
CA ASP A 204 -31.31 -25.34 -24.18
C ASP A 204 -32.28 -26.43 -24.63
N ILE A 205 -31.98 -27.70 -24.33
CA ILE A 205 -32.77 -28.86 -24.77
C ILE A 205 -33.69 -29.30 -23.63
N ASP A 206 -35.01 -29.29 -23.87
CA ASP A 206 -36.01 -29.87 -22.96
C ASP A 206 -35.96 -31.41 -23.05
N ILE A 207 -35.97 -32.08 -21.90
CA ILE A 207 -35.93 -33.53 -21.81
C ILE A 207 -37.35 -34.04 -22.02
N ASN A 208 -37.59 -34.76 -23.11
CA ASN A 208 -38.89 -35.35 -23.36
C ASN A 208 -39.11 -36.60 -22.49
N GLU A 209 -39.80 -36.47 -21.36
CA GLU A 209 -40.03 -37.61 -20.46
C GLU A 209 -40.96 -38.67 -21.08
N CYS A 210 -41.71 -38.32 -22.14
CA CYS A 210 -42.57 -39.27 -22.86
C CYS A 210 -41.78 -40.31 -23.68
N ASP A 211 -40.50 -40.10 -23.98
CA ASP A 211 -39.66 -41.07 -24.71
C ASP A 211 -39.51 -42.41 -23.95
N SER A 212 -39.68 -42.37 -22.62
CA SER A 212 -39.69 -43.55 -21.76
C SER A 212 -41.01 -44.35 -21.80
N ASN A 213 -42.02 -43.87 -22.53
CA ASN A 213 -43.39 -44.40 -22.55
C ASN A 213 -44.00 -44.62 -21.15
N PRO A 214 -44.11 -43.57 -20.32
CA PRO A 214 -44.54 -43.72 -18.93
C PRO A 214 -46.04 -44.00 -18.77
N CYS A 215 -46.87 -43.63 -19.75
CA CYS A 215 -48.33 -43.82 -19.69
C CYS A 215 -48.74 -45.25 -20.04
N HIS A 216 -49.30 -45.97 -19.08
CA HIS A 216 -49.75 -47.34 -19.27
C HIS A 216 -51.08 -47.44 -20.04
N HIS A 217 -51.40 -48.67 -20.46
CA HIS A 217 -52.71 -49.03 -21.06
C HIS A 217 -53.12 -48.18 -22.28
N ALA A 218 -52.14 -47.76 -23.09
CA ALA A 218 -52.35 -46.87 -24.24
C ALA A 218 -52.85 -45.46 -23.87
N GLY A 219 -52.48 -44.95 -22.70
CA GLY A 219 -52.59 -43.53 -22.38
C GLY A 219 -51.75 -42.66 -23.31
N THR A 220 -52.24 -41.47 -23.64
CA THR A 220 -51.50 -40.50 -24.45
C THR A 220 -50.60 -39.68 -23.55
N CYS A 221 -49.29 -39.69 -23.79
CA CYS A 221 -48.32 -38.90 -23.04
C CYS A 221 -48.21 -37.49 -23.63
N LEU A 222 -48.24 -36.47 -22.78
CA LEU A 222 -47.93 -35.09 -23.12
C LEU A 222 -46.73 -34.63 -22.32
N ASP A 223 -45.70 -34.23 -23.03
CA ASP A 223 -44.47 -33.69 -22.49
C ASP A 223 -44.70 -32.30 -21.88
N GLN A 224 -44.00 -31.99 -20.79
CA GLN A 224 -44.08 -30.72 -20.07
C GLN A 224 -42.69 -30.33 -19.55
N PRO A 225 -42.41 -29.05 -19.28
CA PRO A 225 -41.14 -28.67 -18.69
C PRO A 225 -40.93 -29.37 -17.34
N ASN A 226 -39.88 -30.19 -17.25
CA ASN A 226 -39.53 -30.99 -16.06
C ASN A 226 -40.62 -32.01 -15.63
N GLY A 227 -41.26 -32.69 -16.59
CA GLY A 227 -42.20 -33.77 -16.32
C GLY A 227 -43.18 -34.06 -17.46
N TYR A 228 -44.15 -34.92 -17.20
CA TYR A 228 -45.17 -35.27 -18.20
C TYR A 228 -46.56 -35.40 -17.58
N THR A 229 -47.57 -35.30 -18.43
CA THR A 229 -48.96 -35.59 -18.08
C THR A 229 -49.50 -36.71 -18.96
N CYS A 230 -50.10 -37.73 -18.34
CA CYS A 230 -50.80 -38.79 -19.07
C CYS A 230 -52.30 -38.50 -19.20
N HIS A 231 -52.80 -38.55 -20.42
CA HIS A 231 -54.22 -38.63 -20.70
C HIS A 231 -54.69 -40.08 -20.76
N CYS A 232 -55.40 -40.50 -19.71
CA CYS A 232 -55.82 -41.88 -19.54
C CYS A 232 -57.07 -42.23 -20.37
N PRO A 233 -57.12 -43.44 -20.93
CA PRO A 233 -58.32 -43.95 -21.58
C PRO A 233 -59.44 -44.20 -20.56
N HIS A 234 -60.68 -44.29 -21.06
CA HIS A 234 -61.85 -44.52 -20.22
C HIS A 234 -61.68 -45.73 -19.28
N GLY A 235 -61.94 -45.53 -17.99
CA GLY A 235 -61.82 -46.56 -16.97
C GLY A 235 -60.45 -46.65 -16.30
N TRP A 236 -59.46 -45.84 -16.71
CA TRP A 236 -58.14 -45.76 -16.07
C TRP A 236 -57.87 -44.37 -15.49
N VAL A 237 -57.21 -44.33 -14.33
CA VAL A 237 -56.78 -43.12 -13.60
C VAL A 237 -55.40 -43.37 -12.96
N GLY A 238 -54.85 -42.35 -12.29
CA GLY A 238 -53.49 -42.37 -11.77
C GLY A 238 -52.58 -41.44 -12.57
N ALA A 239 -51.36 -41.20 -12.08
CA ALA A 239 -50.42 -40.32 -12.77
C ALA A 239 -49.98 -40.91 -14.11
N ASN A 240 -49.92 -42.24 -14.19
CA ASN A 240 -49.41 -43.01 -15.32
C ASN A 240 -50.48 -43.96 -15.90
N CYS A 241 -51.77 -43.73 -15.58
CA CYS A 241 -52.88 -44.59 -16.01
C CYS A 241 -52.79 -46.04 -15.52
N GLU A 242 -52.24 -46.23 -14.32
CA GLU A 242 -51.98 -47.52 -13.70
C GLU A 242 -53.18 -48.08 -12.90
N ILE A 243 -54.17 -47.25 -12.57
CA ILE A 243 -55.30 -47.61 -11.70
C ILE A 243 -56.57 -47.81 -12.54
N HIS A 244 -57.18 -48.99 -12.47
CA HIS A 244 -58.48 -49.24 -13.11
C HIS A 244 -59.64 -48.83 -12.19
N LEU A 245 -60.53 -47.96 -12.65
CA LEU A 245 -61.74 -47.54 -11.93
C LEU A 245 -62.76 -48.69 -11.90
N GLN A 246 -62.66 -49.55 -10.89
CA GLN A 246 -63.75 -50.46 -10.54
C GLN A 246 -64.78 -49.71 -9.69
N TRP A 247 -65.71 -49.00 -10.34
CA TRP A 247 -66.88 -48.46 -9.65
C TRP A 247 -67.79 -49.63 -9.23
N LYS A 248 -67.61 -50.17 -8.01
CA LYS A 248 -68.71 -50.86 -7.34
C LYS A 248 -69.68 -49.78 -6.87
N SER A 249 -70.80 -49.64 -7.58
CA SER A 249 -71.91 -48.80 -7.16
C SER A 249 -72.50 -49.40 -5.88
N GLY A 250 -72.03 -48.96 -4.73
CA GLY A 250 -72.51 -49.44 -3.44
C GLY A 250 -71.85 -48.71 -2.28
N HIS A 251 -72.63 -47.84 -1.64
CA HIS A 251 -72.39 -47.23 -0.33
C HIS A 251 -71.40 -46.06 -0.25
N MET A 252 -71.80 -44.90 -0.77
CA MET A 252 -71.39 -43.61 -0.20
C MET A 252 -72.50 -42.58 -0.34
N ALA A 253 -73.62 -42.84 0.33
CA ALA A 253 -74.70 -41.88 0.49
C ALA A 253 -75.33 -41.98 1.88
N GLU A 254 -74.50 -42.07 2.94
CA GLU A 254 -75.00 -41.94 4.31
C GLU A 254 -73.89 -41.60 5.29
N SER A 255 -73.29 -40.40 5.17
CA SER A 255 -72.48 -39.80 6.24
C SER A 255 -72.26 -38.29 6.08
N LEU A 256 -73.25 -37.55 5.54
CA LEU A 256 -73.15 -36.08 5.44
C LEU A 256 -74.28 -35.31 6.13
N THR A 257 -75.00 -35.90 7.09
CA THR A 257 -76.04 -35.16 7.84
C THR A 257 -75.96 -35.31 9.36
N ASN A 258 -74.92 -35.93 9.91
CA ASN A 258 -74.72 -36.00 11.37
C ASN A 258 -73.27 -35.75 11.79
N MET A 259 -72.72 -34.57 11.47
CA MET A 259 -71.63 -34.03 12.28
C MET A 259 -72.21 -33.55 13.61
N PRO A 260 -71.80 -34.11 14.77
CA PRO A 260 -72.30 -33.66 16.06
C PRO A 260 -71.90 -32.20 16.25
N ARG A 261 -72.81 -31.37 16.76
CA ARG A 261 -72.60 -29.91 16.99
C ARG A 261 -71.26 -29.59 17.67
N HIS A 262 -70.70 -30.51 18.45
CA HIS A 262 -69.37 -30.42 19.05
C HIS A 262 -68.21 -30.28 18.04
N SER A 263 -68.23 -30.98 16.90
CA SER A 263 -67.18 -30.85 15.87
C SER A 263 -67.20 -29.48 15.19
N LEU A 264 -68.38 -28.89 15.01
CA LEU A 264 -68.52 -27.53 14.47
C LEU A 264 -67.89 -26.49 15.43
N TYR A 265 -68.10 -26.61 16.73
CA TYR A 265 -67.48 -25.72 17.72
C TYR A 265 -65.96 -25.88 17.80
N ILE A 266 -65.43 -27.09 17.57
CA ILE A 266 -63.98 -27.33 17.52
C ILE A 266 -63.36 -26.67 16.28
N ILE A 267 -64.01 -26.78 15.12
CA ILE A 267 -63.54 -26.14 13.88
C ILE A 267 -63.61 -24.61 14.00
N ILE A 268 -64.72 -24.06 14.52
CA ILE A 268 -64.85 -22.62 14.77
C ILE A 268 -63.80 -22.15 15.79
N GLY A 269 -63.56 -22.93 16.86
CA GLY A 269 -62.51 -22.64 17.84
C GLY A 269 -61.11 -22.64 17.23
N ALA A 270 -60.79 -23.62 16.39
CA ALA A 270 -59.50 -23.70 15.70
C ALA A 270 -59.28 -22.54 14.72
N LEU A 271 -60.32 -22.13 13.99
CA LEU A 271 -60.27 -20.99 13.09
C LEU A 271 -60.12 -19.66 13.84
N CYS A 272 -60.79 -19.50 14.99
CA CYS A 272 -60.62 -18.33 15.85
C CYS A 272 -59.20 -18.24 16.44
N VAL A 273 -58.62 -19.36 16.87
CA VAL A 273 -57.23 -19.40 17.38
C VAL A 273 -56.24 -19.09 16.25
N ALA A 274 -56.42 -19.65 15.06
CA ALA A 274 -55.57 -19.36 13.91
C ALA A 274 -55.63 -17.88 13.51
N PHE A 275 -56.81 -17.26 13.55
CA PHE A 275 -56.99 -15.84 13.26
C PHE A 275 -56.30 -14.95 14.30
N ILE A 276 -56.41 -15.28 15.60
CA ILE A 276 -55.72 -14.57 16.67
C ILE A 276 -54.19 -14.68 16.52
N LEU A 277 -53.67 -15.87 16.18
CA LEU A 277 -52.23 -16.06 15.96
C LEU A 277 -51.72 -15.28 14.75
N MET A 278 -52.48 -15.23 13.66
CA MET A 278 -52.14 -14.42 12.48
C MET A 278 -52.13 -12.93 12.80
N LEU A 279 -53.07 -12.44 13.61
CA LEU A 279 -53.08 -11.05 14.10
C LEU A 279 -51.87 -10.74 14.99
N ILE A 280 -51.48 -11.65 15.89
CA ILE A 280 -50.29 -11.48 16.72
C ILE A 280 -49.02 -11.43 15.86
N ILE A 281 -48.88 -12.31 14.88
CA ILE A 281 -47.73 -12.32 13.95
C ILE A 281 -47.68 -11.02 13.14
N LEU A 282 -48.83 -10.52 12.68
CA LEU A 282 -48.93 -9.26 11.95
C LEU A 282 -48.55 -8.06 12.82
N ILE A 283 -49.01 -8.01 14.08
CA ILE A 283 -48.64 -6.95 15.03
C ILE A 283 -47.14 -7.00 15.35
N VAL A 284 -46.57 -8.19 15.61
CA VAL A 284 -45.13 -8.37 15.84
C VAL A 284 -44.31 -8.00 14.60
N GLY A 285 -44.80 -8.35 13.40
CA GLY A 285 -44.19 -7.98 12.13
C GLY A 285 -44.15 -6.47 11.90
N ILE A 286 -45.26 -5.77 12.16
CA ILE A 286 -45.34 -4.31 12.07
C ILE A 286 -44.38 -3.65 13.09
N CYS A 287 -44.31 -4.16 14.33
CA CYS A 287 -43.37 -3.69 15.35
C CYS A 287 -41.89 -3.97 15.00
N ARG A 288 -41.59 -5.04 14.25
CA ARG A 288 -40.24 -5.35 13.77
C ARG A 288 -39.82 -4.43 12.62
N ILE A 289 -40.74 -4.14 11.69
CA ILE A 289 -40.51 -3.24 10.55
C ILE A 289 -40.26 -1.80 11.01
N SER A 290 -41.06 -1.29 11.95
CA SER A 290 -40.85 0.04 12.52
C SER A 290 -39.56 0.18 13.33
N ARG A 291 -38.96 -0.94 13.78
CA ARG A 291 -37.63 -0.95 14.43
C ARG A 291 -36.47 -0.86 13.44
N ILE A 292 -36.66 -1.31 12.19
CA ILE A 292 -35.63 -1.31 11.15
C ILE A 292 -35.46 0.10 10.55
N GLU A 293 -36.55 0.84 10.35
CA GLU A 293 -36.47 2.24 9.89
C GLU A 293 -35.77 3.18 10.89
N TYR A 294 -35.75 2.84 12.18
CA TYR A 294 -35.11 3.66 13.22
C TYR A 294 -33.57 3.51 13.28
N GLN A 295 -32.99 2.49 12.65
CA GLN A 295 -31.52 2.31 12.63
C GLN A 295 -30.82 2.99 11.44
N GLY A 296 -31.57 3.62 10.53
CA GLY A 296 -31.04 4.27 9.32
C GLY A 296 -30.86 5.79 9.39
N SER A 297 -31.26 6.47 10.48
CA SER A 297 -31.21 7.94 10.55
C SER A 297 -30.24 8.41 11.63
N SER A 298 -29.14 9.00 11.18
CA SER A 298 -28.15 9.70 12.00
C SER A 298 -28.59 11.15 12.22
N ARG A 299 -29.23 11.47 13.36
CA ARG A 299 -29.12 12.78 14.07
C ARG A 299 -29.83 12.82 15.42
N PRO A 300 -29.38 13.66 16.38
CA PRO A 300 -29.74 13.56 17.79
C PRO A 300 -30.84 14.53 18.26
N ALA A 301 -31.44 14.14 19.38
CA ALA A 301 -32.07 14.94 20.45
C ALA A 301 -33.55 15.39 20.34
N TYR A 302 -34.27 14.87 21.35
CA TYR A 302 -35.32 15.42 22.22
C TYR A 302 -36.82 15.44 21.83
N GLU A 303 -37.55 14.82 22.76
CA GLU A 303 -38.96 14.95 23.18
C GLU A 303 -40.13 14.33 22.38
N GLU A 304 -40.97 13.64 23.18
CA GLU A 304 -42.37 13.25 22.98
C GLU A 304 -42.69 12.04 22.09
N PHE A 305 -42.78 10.85 22.70
CA PHE A 305 -44.07 10.24 23.09
C PHE A 305 -43.85 8.83 23.68
N TYR A 306 -44.29 8.66 24.92
CA TYR A 306 -44.46 7.36 25.56
C TYR A 306 -45.51 6.53 24.81
N ASN A 307 -45.16 5.31 24.41
CA ASN A 307 -45.93 4.08 24.68
C ASN A 307 -45.35 2.89 23.90
N CYS A 308 -44.34 2.23 24.47
CA CYS A 308 -44.10 0.78 24.31
C CYS A 308 -43.10 0.29 25.36
N ARG A 309 -43.36 0.58 26.64
CA ARG A 309 -42.58 0.01 27.75
C ARG A 309 -43.50 -0.53 28.83
N SER A 310 -44.21 -1.63 28.55
CA SER A 310 -44.84 -2.43 29.62
C SER A 310 -45.25 -3.87 29.24
N ILE A 311 -44.55 -4.58 28.34
CA ILE A 311 -44.86 -6.02 28.10
C ILE A 311 -43.59 -6.88 27.97
N ASP A 312 -42.53 -6.55 28.69
CA ASP A 312 -41.36 -7.45 28.85
C ASP A 312 -41.03 -7.77 30.33
N SER A 313 -41.80 -7.24 31.30
CA SER A 313 -41.56 -7.47 32.74
C SER A 313 -42.45 -8.54 33.38
N GLU A 314 -43.52 -8.99 32.71
CA GLU A 314 -44.45 -9.99 33.27
C GLU A 314 -44.21 -11.41 32.70
N PHE A 315 -43.57 -11.54 31.53
CA PHE A 315 -43.36 -12.85 30.90
C PHE A 315 -42.09 -13.58 31.37
N SER A 316 -41.06 -12.85 31.81
CA SER A 316 -39.83 -13.46 32.37
C SER A 316 -40.00 -13.97 33.80
N ASN A 317 -41.00 -13.50 34.56
CA ASN A 317 -41.27 -13.95 35.93
C ASN A 317 -42.17 -15.20 36.01
N ALA A 318 -42.90 -15.55 34.93
CA ALA A 318 -43.71 -16.77 34.89
C ALA A 318 -42.90 -18.03 34.54
N ILE A 319 -41.80 -17.90 33.78
CA ILE A 319 -40.94 -19.04 33.38
C ILE A 319 -39.94 -19.42 34.49
N ALA A 320 -39.67 -18.54 35.45
CA ALA A 320 -38.81 -18.82 36.61
C ALA A 320 -39.51 -19.65 37.72
N SER A 321 -40.83 -19.86 37.67
CA SER A 321 -41.57 -20.63 38.69
C SER A 321 -41.72 -22.12 38.37
N ILE A 322 -41.47 -22.55 37.12
CA ILE A 322 -41.64 -23.97 36.71
C ILE A 322 -40.35 -24.80 36.81
N ARG A 323 -39.19 -24.20 37.08
CA ARG A 323 -37.89 -24.92 37.16
C ARG A 323 -37.41 -25.26 38.57
N HIS A 324 -38.32 -25.37 39.56
CA HIS A 324 -37.98 -25.77 40.93
C HIS A 324 -38.75 -27.00 41.45
N ALA A 325 -39.13 -27.93 40.56
CA ALA A 325 -39.64 -29.23 40.96
C ALA A 325 -38.99 -30.39 40.18
N ARG A 326 -37.66 -30.54 40.25
CA ARG A 326 -37.01 -31.87 40.36
C ARG A 326 -35.49 -31.78 40.47
N PHE A 327 -34.99 -32.51 41.48
CA PHE A 327 -33.62 -32.89 41.76
C PHE A 327 -32.67 -31.80 42.26
N GLY A 328 -32.54 -31.77 43.59
CA GLY A 328 -31.39 -31.18 44.24
C GLY A 328 -30.11 -31.98 43.98
N LYS A 329 -29.00 -31.27 43.95
CA LYS A 329 -27.77 -31.61 44.67
C LYS A 329 -26.88 -30.37 44.75
N LYS A 330 -26.21 -30.26 45.90
CA LYS A 330 -25.37 -29.17 46.39
C LYS A 330 -24.13 -28.93 45.50
N SER A 331 -23.75 -27.67 45.31
CA SER A 331 -22.36 -27.22 45.48
C SER A 331 -22.32 -25.71 45.77
N ARG A 332 -21.35 -25.30 46.58
CA ARG A 332 -21.15 -23.94 47.16
C ARG A 332 -20.61 -22.95 46.11
N PRO A 333 -20.79 -21.63 46.30
CA PRO A 333 -20.28 -20.62 45.39
C PRO A 333 -18.78 -20.34 45.62
N ALA A 334 -18.02 -20.21 44.53
CA ALA A 334 -16.71 -19.58 44.53
C ALA A 334 -16.88 -18.11 44.12
N MET A 335 -16.42 -17.23 45.00
CA MET A 335 -16.37 -15.79 44.90
C MET A 335 -15.23 -15.39 43.96
N TYR A 336 -15.49 -14.51 42.99
CA TYR A 336 -14.45 -13.71 42.35
C TYR A 336 -14.95 -12.27 42.22
N ASP A 337 -14.24 -11.40 42.94
CA ASP A 337 -14.31 -9.96 42.94
C ASP A 337 -13.94 -9.39 41.56
N VAL A 338 -14.63 -8.33 41.17
CA VAL A 338 -14.26 -7.47 40.04
C VAL A 338 -13.48 -6.29 40.61
N SER A 339 -12.23 -6.13 40.20
CA SER A 339 -11.48 -4.87 40.35
C SER A 339 -11.31 -4.19 38.98
N PRO A 340 -11.32 -2.84 38.92
CA PRO A 340 -11.27 -2.10 37.66
C PRO A 340 -9.82 -1.90 37.19
N ILE A 341 -9.63 -1.97 35.87
CA ILE A 341 -8.33 -1.77 35.21
C ILE A 341 -8.08 -0.26 35.10
N ALA A 342 -6.98 0.19 35.70
CA ALA A 342 -6.41 1.52 35.51
C ALA A 342 -5.44 1.51 34.31
N TYR A 343 -5.38 2.64 33.60
CA TYR A 343 -4.41 2.94 32.55
C TYR A 343 -3.06 3.33 33.16
N GLU A 344 -1.95 2.81 32.62
CA GLU A 344 -0.61 3.41 32.75
C GLU A 344 0.17 3.34 31.42
N ASP A 345 1.10 4.29 31.30
CA ASP A 345 1.83 4.84 30.16
C ASP A 345 3.27 4.26 30.01
N TYR A 346 3.82 4.27 28.78
CA TYR A 346 5.26 4.13 28.37
C TYR A 346 6.02 2.82 28.71
N SER A 347 6.99 2.25 27.97
CA SER A 347 7.98 2.67 26.94
C SER A 347 8.59 1.39 26.27
N PRO A 348 9.37 1.46 25.16
CA PRO A 348 9.79 0.33 24.32
C PRO A 348 11.20 -0.19 24.63
N ASP A 349 11.42 -1.50 24.40
CA ASP A 349 12.66 -2.17 23.93
C ASP A 349 12.61 -3.66 24.30
N ASP A 350 12.51 -4.57 23.32
CA ASP A 350 13.48 -5.66 23.14
C ASP A 350 13.14 -6.62 21.98
N LYS A 351 14.23 -7.16 21.42
CA LYS A 351 14.42 -7.84 20.13
C LYS A 351 13.60 -9.13 19.89
N PRO A 352 13.37 -9.53 18.62
CA PRO A 352 12.73 -10.80 18.31
C PRO A 352 13.70 -12.00 18.45
N LEU A 353 13.23 -13.03 19.14
CA LEU A 353 13.81 -14.38 19.20
C LEU A 353 13.60 -15.09 17.85
N VAL A 354 14.71 -15.42 17.18
CA VAL A 354 14.76 -16.31 16.02
C VAL A 354 14.80 -17.76 16.52
N THR A 355 13.73 -18.52 16.27
CA THR A 355 13.70 -19.98 16.44
C THR A 355 14.18 -20.67 15.16
N LEU A 356 15.42 -21.16 15.19
CA LEU A 356 15.98 -22.08 14.19
C LEU A 356 15.43 -23.49 14.45
N ILE A 357 14.57 -23.98 13.56
CA ILE A 357 14.21 -25.40 13.48
C ILE A 357 15.31 -26.13 12.70
N LYS A 358 15.94 -27.07 13.39
CA LYS A 358 16.98 -27.98 12.90
C LYS A 358 16.29 -29.27 12.46
N THR A 359 16.19 -29.53 11.17
CA THR A 359 15.87 -30.87 10.65
C THR A 359 17.15 -31.54 10.18
N LYS A 360 17.47 -32.65 10.85
CA LYS A 360 18.54 -33.57 10.48
C LYS A 360 17.90 -34.91 10.12
N ASP A 361 18.19 -35.35 8.90
CA ASP A 361 18.27 -36.70 8.33
C ASP A 361 17.18 -37.75 8.67
N LEU A 362 16.45 -38.15 7.62
CA LEU A 362 16.24 -39.55 7.22
C LEU A 362 15.89 -39.62 5.72
#